data_AF-A0A1J5PZV8-F1
#
_entry.id   AF-A0A1J5PZV8-F1
#
_cell.length_a   1.000
_cell.length_b   1.000
_cell.length_c   1.000
_cell.angle_alpha   90.00
_cell.angle_beta   90.00
_cell.angle_gamma   90.00
#
_symmetry.space_group_name_H-M   'P 1'
#
loop_
_entity.id
_entity.type
_entity.pdbx_description
1 polymer ?
#
loop_
_entity_poly.entity_id
_entity_poly.type
_entity_poly.pdbx_seq_one_letter_code
_entity_poly.pdbx_strand_id
1 'polypeptide(L)'
;MLELGWADHALQVDATHALALMEAVSRVTNGQLADVVINCVNIQHTEMGSILATKQHGKIYFFSMATSFTAAALGAEGVGKDVEMIVGNGYAVGHAEFALSLLRESAKLRQLFEQLYV
;
A
#
# COMPACT_ATOMS: atom_id res chain seq x y z
N MET A 1 5.83 -10.44 8.78
CA MET A 1 5.10 -9.32 9.42
C MET A 1 4.12 -9.81 10.48
N LEU A 2 3.27 -10.81 10.18
CA LEU A 2 2.38 -11.42 11.17
C LEU A 2 3.15 -11.97 12.39
N GLU A 3 4.18 -12.80 12.17
CA GLU A 3 5.02 -13.36 13.25
C GLU A 3 5.76 -12.30 14.07
N LEU A 4 6.01 -11.13 13.47
CA LEU A 4 6.67 -10.00 14.15
C LEU A 4 5.69 -9.19 15.01
N GLY A 5 4.39 -9.37 14.80
CA GLY A 5 3.32 -8.60 15.42
C GLY A 5 3.14 -7.20 14.84
N TRP A 6 3.57 -6.97 13.59
CA TRP A 6 3.45 -5.66 12.92
C TRP A 6 2.29 -5.57 11.94
N ALA A 7 1.63 -6.69 11.67
CA ALA A 7 0.43 -6.75 10.85
C ALA A 7 -0.57 -7.67 11.55
N ASP A 8 -1.85 -7.28 11.53
CA ASP A 8 -2.95 -8.10 12.03
C ASP A 8 -3.46 -9.07 10.96
N HIS A 9 -3.38 -8.67 9.69
CA HIS A 9 -3.88 -9.42 8.55
C HIS A 9 -2.86 -9.48 7.41
N ALA A 10 -2.76 -10.64 6.75
CA ALA A 10 -2.08 -10.80 5.47
C ALA A 10 -3.06 -11.47 4.50
N LEU A 11 -3.32 -10.82 3.37
CA LEU A 11 -4.30 -11.25 2.38
C LEU A 11 -3.60 -11.58 1.08
N GLN A 12 -3.88 -12.75 0.52
CA GLN A 12 -3.41 -13.13 -0.82
C GLN A 12 -4.51 -12.86 -1.83
N VAL A 13 -4.29 -11.87 -2.69
CA VAL A 13 -5.22 -11.48 -3.75
C VAL A 13 -4.41 -11.08 -4.98
N ASP A 14 -4.94 -11.37 -6.16
CA ASP A 14 -4.42 -10.80 -7.39
C ASP A 14 -4.79 -9.31 -7.47
N ALA A 15 -3.78 -8.45 -7.40
CA ALA A 15 -3.95 -7.00 -7.38
C ALA A 15 -4.57 -6.43 -8.68
N THR A 16 -4.59 -7.20 -9.77
CA THR A 16 -5.27 -6.81 -11.03
C THR A 16 -6.79 -7.01 -10.96
N HIS A 17 -7.28 -7.81 -10.00
CA HIS A 17 -8.69 -8.04 -9.77
C HIS A 17 -9.24 -7.06 -8.71
N ALA A 18 -9.59 -5.85 -9.16
CA ALA A 18 -9.95 -4.73 -8.28
C ALA A 18 -11.10 -5.04 -7.28
N LEU A 19 -12.17 -5.71 -7.73
CA LEU A 19 -13.29 -6.07 -6.87
C LEU A 19 -12.90 -7.10 -5.81
N ALA A 20 -12.11 -8.11 -6.18
CA ALA A 20 -11.63 -9.12 -5.24
C ALA A 20 -10.74 -8.49 -4.16
N LEU A 21 -9.91 -7.51 -4.53
CA LEU A 21 -9.10 -6.75 -3.57
C LEU A 21 -9.97 -5.95 -2.60
N MET A 22 -10.94 -5.19 -3.12
CA MET A 22 -11.88 -4.42 -2.31
C MET A 22 -12.65 -5.31 -1.34
N GLU A 23 -13.17 -6.44 -1.81
CA GLU A 23 -13.92 -7.41 -0.98
C GLU A 23 -13.03 -8.01 0.13
N ALA A 24 -11.80 -8.37 -0.19
CA ALA A 24 -10.86 -8.92 0.77
C ALA A 24 -10.52 -7.91 1.88
N VAL A 25 -10.25 -6.65 1.51
CA VAL A 25 -9.99 -5.56 2.46
C VAL A 25 -11.25 -5.23 3.28
N SER A 26 -12.41 -5.13 2.62
CA SER A 26 -13.70 -4.89 3.27
C SER A 26 -14.00 -5.93 4.33
N ARG A 27 -13.74 -7.22 4.06
CA ARG A 27 -13.98 -8.32 5.00
C ARG A 27 -13.20 -8.18 6.30
N VAL A 28 -11.92 -7.82 6.24
CA VAL A 28 -11.08 -7.67 7.45
C VAL A 28 -11.25 -6.31 8.13
N THR A 29 -11.84 -5.34 7.44
CA THR A 29 -12.10 -3.99 7.98
C THR A 29 -13.58 -3.76 8.32
N ASN A 30 -14.43 -4.80 8.31
CA ASN A 30 -15.87 -4.69 8.56
C ASN A 30 -16.55 -3.64 7.66
N GLY A 31 -16.21 -3.62 6.38
CA GLY A 31 -16.76 -2.68 5.40
C GLY A 31 -16.17 -1.28 5.46
N GLN A 32 -15.25 -1.00 6.39
CA GLN A 32 -14.68 0.33 6.53
C GLN A 32 -13.74 0.68 5.40
N LEU A 33 -13.01 -0.27 4.81
CA LEU A 33 -11.91 -0.01 3.86
C LEU A 33 -10.71 0.69 4.53
N ALA A 34 -9.69 1.06 3.76
CA ALA A 34 -8.45 1.64 4.29
C ALA A 34 -8.45 3.18 4.26
N ASP A 35 -7.98 3.81 5.34
CA ASP A 35 -7.74 5.26 5.40
C ASP A 35 -6.55 5.68 4.51
N VAL A 36 -5.54 4.81 4.43
CA VAL A 36 -4.35 4.97 3.60
C VAL A 36 -4.08 3.67 2.85
N VAL A 37 -3.92 3.76 1.53
CA VAL A 37 -3.44 2.66 0.68
C VAL A 37 -2.08 3.03 0.11
N ILE A 38 -1.09 2.16 0.27
CA ILE A 38 0.23 2.31 -0.33
C ILE A 38 0.37 1.21 -1.39
N ASN A 39 0.38 1.61 -2.66
CA ASN A 39 0.58 0.68 -3.77
C ASN A 39 2.08 0.55 -4.08
N CYS A 40 2.64 -0.58 -3.66
CA CYS A 40 4.04 -0.97 -3.89
C CYS A 40 4.20 -1.96 -5.06
N VAL A 41 3.16 -2.19 -5.86
CA VAL A 41 3.12 -3.27 -6.84
C VAL A 41 3.84 -2.88 -8.13
N ASN A 42 4.76 -3.71 -8.61
CA ASN A 42 5.57 -3.43 -9.81
C ASN A 42 4.94 -3.89 -11.14
N ILE A 43 3.62 -4.12 -11.16
CA ILE A 43 2.85 -4.49 -12.36
C ILE A 43 1.71 -3.48 -12.61
N GLN A 44 1.27 -3.39 -13.86
CA GLN A 44 0.18 -2.50 -14.29
C GLN A 44 -1.19 -2.99 -13.81
N HIS A 45 -2.21 -2.12 -13.94
CA HIS A 45 -3.64 -2.45 -13.70
C HIS A 45 -4.03 -2.71 -12.25
N THR A 46 -3.32 -2.11 -11.30
CA THR A 46 -3.60 -2.23 -9.85
C THR A 46 -4.19 -0.97 -9.24
N GLU A 47 -4.37 0.07 -10.04
CA GLU A 47 -4.86 1.39 -9.64
C GLU A 47 -6.30 1.31 -9.12
N MET A 48 -7.18 0.66 -9.88
CA MET A 48 -8.59 0.53 -9.50
C MET A 48 -8.76 -0.25 -8.19
N GLY A 49 -7.96 -1.31 -7.98
CA GLY A 49 -7.97 -2.02 -6.71
C GLY A 49 -7.60 -1.10 -5.54
N SER A 50 -6.55 -0.30 -5.71
CA SER A 50 -6.12 0.68 -4.70
C SER A 50 -7.21 1.71 -4.40
N ILE A 51 -7.88 2.23 -5.43
CA ILE A 51 -8.97 3.20 -5.33
C ILE A 51 -10.17 2.61 -4.59
N LEU A 52 -10.61 1.41 -4.97
CA LEU A 52 -11.76 0.76 -4.36
C LEU A 52 -11.50 0.33 -2.92
N ALA A 53 -10.26 -0.08 -2.60
CA ALA A 53 -9.85 -0.45 -1.26
C ALA A 53 -9.63 0.76 -0.32
N THR A 54 -9.66 1.98 -0.83
CA THR A 54 -9.52 3.21 -0.05
C THR A 54 -10.88 3.74 0.38
N LYS A 55 -10.98 4.41 1.53
CA LYS A 55 -12.18 5.14 1.98
C LYS A 55 -12.43 6.40 1.15
N GLN A 56 -13.65 6.94 1.21
CA GLN A 56 -13.85 8.33 0.79
C GLN A 56 -12.99 9.26 1.63
N HIS A 57 -12.42 10.26 0.97
CA HIS A 57 -11.46 11.22 1.50
C HIS A 57 -10.19 10.59 2.08
N GLY A 58 -9.94 9.31 1.76
CA GLY A 58 -8.71 8.59 2.11
C GLY A 58 -7.54 8.97 1.18
N LYS A 59 -6.37 8.40 1.46
CA LYS A 59 -5.14 8.69 0.71
C LYS A 59 -4.60 7.46 0.01
N ILE A 60 -4.11 7.65 -1.20
CA ILE A 60 -3.43 6.62 -1.98
C ILE A 60 -2.03 7.12 -2.30
N TYR A 61 -1.03 6.34 -1.92
CA TYR A 61 0.35 6.55 -2.32
C TYR A 61 0.71 5.55 -3.42
N PHE A 62 0.87 6.03 -4.65
CA PHE A 62 1.36 5.22 -5.77
C PHE A 62 2.87 5.32 -5.85
N PHE A 63 3.58 4.31 -5.33
CA PHE A 63 5.05 4.31 -5.33
C PHE A 63 5.64 3.71 -6.62
N SER A 64 4.92 2.80 -7.26
CA SER A 64 5.41 2.06 -8.42
C SER A 64 5.40 2.90 -9.71
N MET A 65 6.48 2.76 -10.49
CA MET A 65 6.57 3.32 -11.85
C MET A 65 5.67 2.59 -12.86
N ALA A 66 5.08 1.46 -12.49
CA ALA A 66 4.08 0.77 -13.32
C ALA A 66 2.71 1.46 -13.31
N THR A 67 2.50 2.43 -12.42
CA THR A 67 1.23 3.14 -12.26
C THR A 67 0.91 4.01 -13.48
N SER A 68 -0.28 3.84 -14.04
CA SER A 68 -0.88 4.79 -14.98
C SER A 68 -1.70 5.84 -14.22
N PHE A 69 -1.14 7.04 -14.02
CA PHE A 69 -1.85 8.12 -13.33
C PHE A 69 -3.11 8.58 -14.05
N THR A 70 -3.14 8.47 -15.38
CA THR A 70 -4.36 8.71 -16.16
C THR A 70 -5.44 7.68 -15.83
N ALA A 71 -5.08 6.39 -15.75
CA ALA A 71 -6.04 5.35 -15.38
C ALA A 71 -6.51 5.48 -13.92
N ALA A 72 -5.60 5.88 -13.01
CA ALA A 72 -5.95 6.14 -11.62
C ALA A 72 -6.96 7.30 -11.50
N ALA A 73 -6.66 8.44 -12.12
CA ALA A 73 -7.53 9.62 -12.07
C ALA A 73 -8.92 9.34 -12.67
N LEU A 74 -8.97 8.77 -13.88
CA LEU A 74 -10.23 8.40 -14.55
C LEU A 74 -10.97 7.29 -13.79
N GLY A 75 -10.23 6.38 -13.15
CA GLY A 75 -10.81 5.32 -12.35
C GLY A 75 -11.54 5.86 -11.13
N ALA A 76 -10.90 6.78 -10.39
CA ALA A 76 -11.50 7.45 -9.24
C ALA A 76 -12.72 8.28 -9.64
N GLU A 77 -12.63 9.05 -10.73
CA GLU A 77 -13.77 9.76 -11.30
C GLU A 77 -14.92 8.81 -11.65
N GLY A 78 -14.63 7.73 -12.37
CA GLY A 78 -15.63 6.78 -12.87
C GLY A 78 -16.40 6.03 -11.77
N VAL A 79 -15.79 5.83 -10.60
CA VAL A 79 -16.44 5.22 -9.43
C VAL A 79 -16.88 6.23 -8.36
N GLY A 80 -16.78 7.53 -8.63
CA GLY A 80 -17.16 8.60 -7.70
C GLY A 80 -16.34 8.60 -6.41
N LYS A 81 -15.08 8.15 -6.48
CA LYS A 81 -14.19 8.03 -5.33
C LYS A 81 -13.39 9.32 -5.14
N ASP A 82 -13.71 10.07 -4.10
CA ASP A 82 -12.99 11.29 -3.75
C ASP A 82 -11.82 10.90 -2.85
N VAL A 83 -10.61 10.90 -3.37
CA VAL A 83 -9.39 10.45 -2.69
C VAL A 83 -8.22 11.37 -3.02
N GLU A 84 -7.29 11.51 -2.07
CA GLU A 84 -6.02 12.16 -2.32
C GLU A 84 -5.03 11.16 -2.92
N MET A 85 -4.40 11.51 -4.04
CA MET A 85 -3.39 10.67 -4.68
C MET A 85 -2.01 11.32 -4.59
N ILE A 86 -1.06 10.58 -4.04
CA ILE A 86 0.35 10.96 -3.94
C ILE A 86 1.13 10.18 -4.99
N VAL A 87 1.86 10.93 -5.82
CA VAL A 87 2.80 10.39 -6.80
C VAL A 87 4.14 10.13 -6.11
N GLY A 88 4.57 8.88 -6.05
CA GLY A 88 5.91 8.53 -5.59
C GLY A 88 6.97 9.10 -6.53
N ASN A 89 7.80 9.99 -6.02
CA ASN A 89 8.85 10.67 -6.79
C ASN A 89 10.26 10.42 -6.23
N GLY A 90 10.45 9.26 -5.58
CA GLY A 90 11.72 8.85 -4.98
C GLY A 90 11.66 8.89 -3.47
N TYR A 91 12.71 9.43 -2.85
CA TYR A 91 12.91 9.35 -1.41
C TYR A 91 12.47 10.62 -0.68
N ALA A 92 11.78 10.44 0.44
CA ALA A 92 11.50 11.51 1.38
C ALA A 92 12.79 12.07 2.01
N VAL A 93 12.73 13.34 2.42
CA VAL A 93 13.80 13.98 3.20
C VAL A 93 14.03 13.19 4.49
N GLY A 94 15.29 12.90 4.81
CA GLY A 94 15.66 12.14 6.00
C GLY A 94 15.44 10.62 5.93
N HIS A 95 14.97 10.07 4.80
CA HIS A 95 14.66 8.64 4.68
C HIS A 95 15.82 7.71 5.07
N ALA A 96 17.05 8.05 4.69
CA ALA A 96 18.21 7.18 4.89
C ALA A 96 18.56 7.05 6.38
N GLU A 97 18.58 8.18 7.10
CA GLU A 97 18.80 8.21 8.53
C GLU A 97 17.69 7.48 9.29
N PHE A 98 16.43 7.71 8.88
CA PHE A 98 15.27 7.04 9.46
C PHE A 98 15.33 5.52 9.26
N ALA A 99 15.64 5.05 8.04
CA ALA A 99 15.76 3.64 7.72
C ALA A 99 16.87 2.95 8.53
N LEU A 100 18.04 3.59 8.67
CA LEU A 100 19.13 3.06 9.48
C LEU A 100 18.78 3.04 10.98
N SER A 101 18.05 4.06 11.46
CA SER A 101 17.62 4.14 12.86
C SER A 101 16.60 3.05 13.20
N LEU A 102 15.64 2.76 12.32
CA LEU A 102 14.71 1.64 12.48
C LEU A 102 15.45 0.31 12.69
N LEU A 103 16.51 0.06 11.92
CA LEU A 103 17.31 -1.17 12.03
C LEU A 103 18.11 -1.22 13.34
N ARG A 104 18.58 -0.07 13.83
CA ARG A 104 19.35 0.02 15.09
C ARG A 104 18.47 -0.16 16.32
N GLU A 105 17.26 0.39 16.30
CA GLU A 105 16.36 0.44 17.45
C GLU A 105 15.49 -0.83 17.58
N SER A 106 15.20 -1.51 16.48
CA SER A 106 14.37 -2.72 16.50
C SER A 106 15.22 -3.99 16.43
N ALA A 107 15.44 -4.62 17.59
CA ALA A 107 16.15 -5.89 17.67
C ALA A 107 15.50 -6.99 16.80
N LYS A 108 14.17 -7.03 16.74
CA LYS A 108 13.42 -7.96 15.89
C LYS A 108 13.68 -7.71 14.39
N LEU A 109 13.66 -6.44 13.96
CA LEU A 109 13.94 -6.09 12.56
C LEU A 109 15.38 -6.42 12.20
N ARG A 110 16.32 -6.10 13.10
CA ARG A 110 17.74 -6.39 12.91
C ARG A 110 17.99 -7.89 12.74
N GLN A 111 17.43 -8.71 13.63
CA GLN A 111 17.57 -10.16 13.54
C GLN A 111 17.02 -10.71 12.20
N LEU A 112 15.85 -10.22 11.77
CA LEU A 112 15.29 -10.60 10.47
C LEU A 112 16.21 -10.21 9.31
N PHE A 113 16.78 -9.01 9.36
CA PHE A 113 17.66 -8.51 8.32
C PHE A 113 18.97 -9.31 8.24
N GLU A 114 19.56 -9.64 9.39
CA GLU A 114 20.74 -10.51 9.49
C GLU A 114 20.44 -11.90 8.91
N GLN A 115 19.27 -12.50 9.19
CA GLN A 115 18.88 -13.81 8.64
C GLN A 115 18.69 -13.83 7.11
N LEU A 116 18.23 -12.72 6.51
CA LEU A 116 17.92 -12.66 5.08
C LEU A 116 19.13 -12.34 4.21
N TYR A 117 20.11 -11.61 4.75
CA TYR A 117 21.17 -10.98 3.95
C TYR A 117 22.60 -11.28 4.41
N VAL A 118 22.80 -11.97 5.54
CA VAL A 118 24.11 -12.40 6.05
C VAL A 118 24.15 -13.91 6.16
#